data_AF-A0A9R0K193-F1
#
_entry.id   AF-A0A9R0K193-F1
#
_cell.length_a   1.000
_cell.length_b   1.000
_cell.length_c   1.000
_cell.angle_alpha   90.00
_cell.angle_beta   90.00
_cell.angle_gamma   90.00
#
_symmetry.space_group_name_H-M   'P 1'
#
loop_
_entity.id
_entity.type
_entity.pdbx_description
1 polymer ?
#
loop_
_entity_poly.entity_id
_entity_poly.type
_entity_poly.pdbx_seq_one_letter_code
_entity_poly.pdbx_strand_id
1 'polypeptide(L)'
;MLADTCSDLHKSVGEDFWVSTWCRSMASEGKQLEGTRITLLKSGERGFDFAIRTPCTPSRWNEFDIEMATAWEALCNAYCGEAYGSSDFNALENVRDAILRMTYYWYNFMPLSRGSAVVGFVVLLGLCLAANMEFTENVPEGLQVDWEAILTFDPDSFMESVKKWLYPNLKVTTSWKDYPDVASTLSTTGSVIAALSTYNN
;
A
#
# COMPACT_ATOMS: atom_id res chain seq x y z
N MET A 1 27.31 4.34 22.86
CA MET A 1 27.98 5.28 21.94
C MET A 1 26.90 5.70 20.96
N LEU A 2 26.53 6.98 20.93
CA LEU A 2 25.58 7.51 19.93
C LEU A 2 26.38 7.79 18.66
N ALA A 3 25.89 7.35 17.51
CA ALA A 3 26.50 7.64 16.21
C ALA A 3 25.78 8.87 15.63
N ASP A 4 26.53 9.95 15.38
CA ASP A 4 25.97 11.21 14.86
C ASP A 4 26.08 11.32 13.33
N THR A 5 26.87 10.44 12.71
CA THR A 5 27.05 10.38 11.25
C THR A 5 26.96 8.95 10.72
N CYS A 6 26.73 8.81 9.40
CA CYS A 6 26.79 7.51 8.71
C CYS A 6 28.17 6.85 8.85
N SER A 7 29.25 7.65 8.90
CA SER A 7 30.60 7.16 9.13
C SER A 7 30.77 6.56 10.52
N ASP A 8 30.21 7.19 11.56
CA ASP A 8 30.27 6.68 12.93
C ASP A 8 29.49 5.38 13.06
N LEU A 9 28.31 5.32 12.42
CA LEU A 9 27.45 4.15 12.41
C LEU A 9 28.13 2.99 11.67
N HIS A 10 28.62 3.21 10.46
CA HIS A 10 29.35 2.20 9.68
C HIS A 10 30.60 1.72 10.38
N LYS A 11 31.40 2.62 10.99
CA LYS A 11 32.59 2.26 11.76
C LYS A 11 32.26 1.44 13.00
N SER A 12 31.12 1.71 13.64
CA SER A 12 30.66 0.98 14.82
C SER A 12 30.19 -0.43 14.47
N VAL A 13 29.51 -0.61 13.34
CA VAL A 13 29.08 -1.93 12.84
C VAL A 13 30.24 -2.71 12.22
N GLY A 14 31.16 -2.02 11.55
CA GLY A 14 32.37 -2.58 10.93
C GLY A 14 32.19 -3.00 9.47
N GLU A 15 30.95 -3.03 8.97
CA GLU A 15 30.60 -3.44 7.61
C GLU A 15 29.31 -2.76 7.11
N ASP A 16 29.02 -2.95 5.84
CA ASP A 16 27.73 -2.58 5.26
C ASP A 16 26.61 -3.38 5.92
N PHE A 17 25.50 -2.72 6.25
CA PHE A 17 24.43 -3.36 7.01
C PHE A 17 23.05 -2.88 6.58
N TRP A 18 22.04 -3.54 7.11
CA TRP A 18 20.65 -3.14 6.96
C TRP A 18 19.86 -3.38 8.24
N VAL A 19 18.75 -2.67 8.34
CA VAL A 19 17.73 -2.89 9.37
C VAL A 19 16.44 -3.25 8.67
N SER A 20 15.83 -4.37 9.06
CA SER A 20 14.51 -4.73 8.58
C SER A 20 13.46 -3.97 9.39
N THR A 21 12.50 -3.36 8.70
CA THR A 21 11.22 -3.01 9.30
C THR A 21 10.43 -4.30 9.51
N TRP A 22 9.45 -4.25 10.40
CA TRP A 22 8.63 -5.39 10.76
C TRP A 22 7.19 -4.94 10.84
N CYS A 23 6.27 -5.81 10.46
CA CYS A 23 4.85 -5.58 10.65
C CYS A 23 4.20 -6.75 11.39
N ARG A 24 3.23 -6.44 12.25
CA ARG A 24 2.39 -7.44 12.92
C ARG A 24 1.47 -8.09 11.90
N SER A 25 1.40 -9.42 11.94
CA SER A 25 0.45 -10.23 11.18
C SER A 25 -0.95 -10.15 11.80
N MET A 26 -1.97 -10.04 10.95
CA MET A 26 -3.38 -10.14 11.36
C MET A 26 -3.99 -11.48 10.94
N ALA A 27 -3.38 -12.17 9.96
CA ALA A 27 -3.77 -13.52 9.57
C ALA A 27 -3.23 -14.60 10.52
N SER A 28 -2.18 -14.30 11.29
CA SER A 28 -1.54 -15.25 12.22
C SER A 28 -1.20 -14.56 13.54
N GLU A 29 -1.94 -14.89 14.60
CA GLU A 29 -1.78 -14.30 15.92
C GLU A 29 -0.35 -14.43 16.44
N GLY A 30 0.21 -13.33 16.95
CA GLY A 30 1.57 -13.27 17.49
C GLY A 30 2.70 -13.30 16.46
N LYS A 31 2.39 -13.49 15.16
CA LYS A 31 3.39 -13.52 14.10
C LYS A 31 3.84 -12.12 13.70
N GLN A 32 5.14 -12.00 13.43
CA GLN A 32 5.75 -10.79 12.86
C GLN A 32 6.30 -11.12 11.48
N LEU A 33 6.10 -10.22 10.54
CA LEU A 33 6.51 -10.38 9.15
C LEU A 33 7.68 -9.45 8.87
N GLU A 34 8.69 -9.96 8.18
CA GLU A 34 9.81 -9.12 7.74
C GLU A 34 9.31 -8.14 6.67
N GLY A 35 9.38 -6.84 6.96
CA GLY A 35 8.98 -5.77 6.05
C GLY A 35 10.07 -5.42 5.04
N THR A 36 10.40 -4.14 4.97
CA THR A 36 11.40 -3.59 4.04
C THR A 36 12.74 -3.44 4.75
N ARG A 37 13.85 -3.75 4.07
CA ARG A 37 15.21 -3.52 4.58
C ARG A 37 15.66 -2.12 4.23
N ILE A 38 16.00 -1.33 5.24
CA ILE A 38 16.67 -0.03 5.09
C ILE A 38 18.16 -0.31 5.13
N THR A 39 18.86 -0.01 4.03
CA THR A 39 20.26 -0.36 3.83
C THR A 39 21.16 0.88 3.89
N LEU A 40 22.33 0.73 4.51
CA LEU A 40 23.43 1.69 4.47
C LEU A 40 24.63 0.98 3.84
N LEU A 41 25.03 1.42 2.65
CA LEU A 41 26.16 0.84 1.92
C LEU A 41 27.24 1.90 1.73
N LYS A 42 28.50 1.56 1.98
CA LYS A 42 29.61 2.49 1.72
C LYS A 42 29.88 2.58 0.22
N SER A 43 29.80 3.77 -0.35
CA SER A 43 30.00 4.00 -1.78
C SER A 43 31.43 4.46 -2.06
N GLY A 44 32.28 3.53 -2.51
CA GLY A 44 33.68 3.81 -2.86
C GLY A 44 34.51 4.42 -1.73
N GLU A 45 35.38 5.38 -2.07
CA GLU A 45 36.22 6.08 -1.09
C GLU A 45 35.47 7.21 -0.35
N ARG A 46 34.34 7.70 -0.89
CA ARG A 46 33.58 8.82 -0.32
C ARG A 46 32.08 8.61 -0.46
N GLY A 47 31.38 8.56 0.66
CA GLY A 47 29.91 8.63 0.71
C GLY A 47 29.25 7.31 1.11
N PHE A 48 27.93 7.38 1.26
CA PHE A 48 27.07 6.26 1.61
C PHE A 48 25.83 6.28 0.73
N ASP A 49 25.45 5.11 0.24
CA ASP A 49 24.20 4.90 -0.47
C ASP A 49 23.15 4.41 0.53
N PHE A 50 22.03 5.13 0.57
CA PHE A 50 20.83 4.69 1.26
C PHE A 50 19.85 4.12 0.25
N ALA A 51 19.36 2.93 0.53
CA ALA A 51 18.31 2.32 -0.28
C ALA A 51 17.37 1.50 0.60
N ILE A 52 16.13 1.41 0.15
CA ILE A 52 15.20 0.39 0.63
C ILE A 52 15.29 -0.83 -0.28
N ARG A 53 15.21 -2.01 0.32
CA ARG A 53 15.18 -3.28 -0.39
C ARG A 53 14.09 -4.16 0.19
N THR A 54 13.17 -4.58 -0.66
CA THR A 54 12.18 -5.57 -0.31
C THR A 54 12.80 -6.97 -0.45
N PRO A 55 12.85 -7.80 0.61
CA PRO A 55 13.34 -9.16 0.48
C PRO A 55 12.42 -9.97 -0.45
N CYS A 56 12.98 -10.62 -1.46
CA CYS A 56 12.24 -11.46 -2.40
C CYS A 56 12.38 -12.96 -2.06
N THR A 57 12.43 -13.31 -0.77
CA THR A 57 12.56 -14.71 -0.35
C THR A 57 11.23 -15.45 -0.52
N PRO A 58 11.23 -16.73 -0.93
CA PRO A 58 10.00 -17.51 -1.07
C PRO A 58 9.17 -17.57 0.22
N SER A 59 9.82 -17.65 1.39
CA SER A 59 9.12 -17.66 2.67
C SER A 59 8.31 -16.38 2.88
N ARG A 60 8.93 -15.21 2.68
CA ARG A 60 8.27 -13.92 2.86
C ARG A 60 7.12 -13.74 1.87
N TRP A 61 7.30 -14.17 0.62
CA TRP A 61 6.22 -14.15 -0.38
C TRP A 61 5.02 -14.97 0.07
N ASN A 62 5.22 -16.19 0.56
CA ASN A 62 4.13 -17.01 1.07
C ASN A 62 3.42 -16.36 2.27
N GLU A 63 4.16 -15.66 3.13
CA GLU A 63 3.58 -14.99 4.28
C GLU A 63 2.71 -13.79 3.89
N PHE A 64 3.18 -12.96 2.97
CA PHE A 64 2.39 -11.83 2.48
C PHE A 64 1.26 -12.27 1.55
N ASP A 65 1.37 -13.40 0.86
CA ASP A 65 0.26 -13.99 0.10
C ASP A 65 -0.92 -14.32 1.02
N ILE A 66 -0.63 -14.96 2.17
CA ILE A 66 -1.63 -15.25 3.21
C ILE A 66 -2.25 -13.95 3.77
N GLU A 67 -1.43 -12.94 4.09
CA GLU A 67 -1.95 -11.65 4.60
C GLU A 67 -2.81 -10.92 3.56
N MET A 68 -2.36 -10.84 2.31
CA MET A 68 -3.09 -10.17 1.24
C MET A 68 -4.41 -10.89 0.95
N ALA A 69 -4.42 -12.23 0.93
CA ALA A 69 -5.64 -13.01 0.78
C ALA A 69 -6.61 -12.77 1.94
N THR A 70 -6.11 -12.79 3.18
CA THR A 70 -6.92 -12.55 4.38
C THR A 70 -7.52 -11.12 4.39
N ALA A 71 -6.71 -10.12 4.04
CA ALA A 71 -7.17 -8.73 3.96
C ALA A 71 -8.19 -8.53 2.84
N TRP A 72 -8.00 -9.18 1.70
CA TRP A 72 -8.94 -9.16 0.58
C TRP A 72 -10.28 -9.83 0.93
N GLU A 73 -10.24 -10.99 1.58
CA GLU A 73 -11.45 -11.67 2.06
C GLU A 73 -12.20 -10.82 3.07
N ALA A 74 -11.49 -10.19 4.03
CA ALA A 74 -12.10 -9.27 4.99
C ALA A 74 -12.79 -8.09 4.31
N LEU A 75 -12.18 -7.51 3.28
CA LEU A 75 -12.78 -6.44 2.47
C LEU A 75 -14.02 -6.93 1.72
N CYS A 76 -13.94 -8.08 1.05
CA CYS A 76 -15.09 -8.68 0.36
C CYS A 76 -16.24 -8.93 1.33
N ASN A 77 -15.97 -9.49 2.51
CA ASN A 77 -16.98 -9.75 3.54
C ASN A 77 -17.61 -8.45 4.07
N ALA A 78 -16.80 -7.40 4.25
CA ALA A 78 -17.29 -6.11 4.70
C ALA A 78 -18.21 -5.43 3.66
N TYR A 79 -17.88 -5.54 2.36
CA TYR A 79 -18.60 -4.81 1.32
C TYR A 79 -19.73 -5.60 0.65
N CYS A 80 -19.55 -6.89 0.37
CA CYS A 80 -20.48 -7.70 -0.45
C CYS A 80 -21.79 -8.11 0.29
N GLY A 81 -21.97 -7.68 1.53
CA GLY A 81 -23.20 -7.88 2.32
C GLY A 81 -24.10 -6.64 2.31
N GLU A 82 -24.54 -6.22 3.50
CA GLU A 82 -25.45 -5.09 3.69
C GLU A 82 -24.88 -3.73 3.22
N ALA A 83 -23.56 -3.59 3.21
CA ALA A 83 -22.89 -2.38 2.76
C ALA A 83 -22.82 -2.23 1.23
N TYR A 84 -23.19 -3.26 0.46
CA TYR A 84 -23.03 -3.26 -0.98
C TYR A 84 -23.87 -2.17 -1.63
N GLY A 85 -23.21 -1.27 -2.37
CA GLY A 85 -23.88 -0.13 -3.01
C GLY A 85 -24.38 0.94 -2.03
N SER A 86 -24.05 0.85 -0.74
CA SER A 86 -24.42 1.85 0.26
C SER A 86 -23.84 3.23 -0.07
N SER A 87 -24.51 4.26 0.43
CA SER A 87 -24.10 5.66 0.41
C SER A 87 -24.03 6.23 1.84
N ASP A 88 -24.27 5.40 2.86
CA ASP A 88 -24.14 5.77 4.26
C ASP A 88 -22.69 5.53 4.73
N PHE A 89 -22.00 6.61 5.09
CA PHE A 89 -20.62 6.57 5.58
C PHE A 89 -20.45 5.71 6.83
N ASN A 90 -21.47 5.63 7.69
CA ASN A 90 -21.40 4.79 8.89
C ASN A 90 -21.41 3.31 8.50
N ALA A 91 -22.29 2.91 7.58
CA ALA A 91 -22.31 1.57 7.02
C ALA A 91 -21.00 1.21 6.28
N LEU A 92 -20.29 2.22 5.73
CA LEU A 92 -19.03 2.05 5.00
C LEU A 92 -17.77 2.16 5.87
N GLU A 93 -17.88 2.37 7.19
CA GLU A 93 -16.72 2.48 8.08
C GLU A 93 -15.84 1.23 8.05
N ASN A 94 -16.44 0.06 8.23
CA ASN A 94 -15.74 -1.22 8.18
C ASN A 94 -15.11 -1.50 6.80
N VAL A 95 -15.74 -1.01 5.73
CA VAL A 95 -15.22 -1.14 4.36
C VAL A 95 -13.96 -0.30 4.20
N ARG A 96 -13.98 0.97 4.63
CA ARG A 96 -12.80 1.85 4.57
C ARG A 96 -11.64 1.29 5.40
N ASP A 97 -11.94 0.77 6.59
CA ASP A 97 -10.94 0.16 7.45
C ASP A 97 -10.30 -1.09 6.82
N ALA A 98 -11.10 -1.94 6.17
CA ALA A 98 -10.59 -3.09 5.43
C ALA A 98 -9.74 -2.68 4.21
N ILE A 99 -10.12 -1.63 3.48
CA ILE A 99 -9.31 -1.07 2.38
C ILE A 99 -7.96 -0.57 2.90
N LEU A 100 -7.94 0.18 4.02
CA LEU A 100 -6.68 0.65 4.61
C LEU A 100 -5.81 -0.51 5.07
N ARG A 101 -6.38 -1.58 5.63
CA ARG A 101 -5.63 -2.77 6.03
C ARG A 101 -5.01 -3.50 4.83
N MET A 102 -5.75 -3.66 3.73
CA MET A 102 -5.19 -4.21 2.48
C MET A 102 -4.06 -3.31 1.95
N THR A 103 -4.23 -2.00 2.01
CA THR A 103 -3.23 -1.01 1.60
C THR A 103 -1.95 -1.10 2.44
N TYR A 104 -2.09 -1.26 3.76
CA TYR A 104 -0.97 -1.44 4.68
C TYR A 104 -0.10 -2.66 4.32
N TYR A 105 -0.73 -3.80 4.07
CA TYR A 105 0.00 -5.02 3.70
C TYR A 105 0.57 -4.94 2.29
N TRP A 106 -0.09 -4.25 1.35
CA TRP A 106 0.48 -3.99 0.03
C TRP A 106 1.80 -3.22 0.11
N TYR A 107 1.85 -2.15 0.92
CA TYR A 107 3.07 -1.34 1.09
C TYR A 107 4.15 -2.06 1.90
N ASN A 108 3.80 -2.95 2.81
CA ASN A 108 4.79 -3.79 3.47
C ASN A 108 5.28 -4.91 2.53
N PHE A 109 4.42 -5.48 1.69
CA PHE A 109 4.76 -6.54 0.76
C PHE A 109 5.67 -6.05 -0.36
N MET A 110 5.36 -4.88 -0.95
CA MET A 110 6.02 -4.29 -2.13
C MET A 110 6.17 -5.32 -3.29
N PRO A 111 5.06 -5.85 -3.85
CA PRO A 111 5.12 -7.00 -4.76
C PRO A 111 5.68 -6.70 -6.15
N LEU A 112 5.78 -5.42 -6.55
CA LEU A 112 6.19 -5.03 -7.89
C LEU A 112 7.65 -4.63 -7.90
N SER A 113 8.38 -4.99 -8.96
CA SER A 113 9.77 -4.57 -9.11
C SER A 113 9.93 -3.04 -9.17
N ARG A 114 8.90 -2.32 -9.66
CA ARG A 114 8.82 -0.86 -9.66
C ARG A 114 7.37 -0.42 -9.53
N GLY A 115 7.15 0.70 -8.85
CA GLY A 115 5.84 1.37 -8.82
C GLY A 115 4.84 0.83 -7.79
N SER A 116 5.24 -0.05 -6.87
CA SER A 116 4.34 -0.53 -5.80
C SER A 116 3.67 0.59 -5.01
N ALA A 117 4.39 1.68 -4.71
CA ALA A 117 3.83 2.84 -4.01
C ALA A 117 2.66 3.47 -4.78
N VAL A 118 2.87 3.81 -6.05
CA VAL A 118 1.83 4.43 -6.90
C VAL A 118 0.66 3.47 -7.14
N VAL A 119 0.95 2.20 -7.45
CA VAL A 119 -0.11 1.20 -7.67
C VAL A 119 -0.92 0.97 -6.40
N GLY A 120 -0.28 0.90 -5.23
CA GLY A 120 -0.97 0.76 -3.95
C GLY A 120 -1.92 1.92 -3.69
N PHE A 121 -1.48 3.14 -3.98
CA PHE A 121 -2.34 4.32 -3.83
C PHE A 121 -3.51 4.33 -4.82
N VAL A 122 -3.27 3.97 -6.09
CA VAL A 122 -4.34 3.86 -7.09
C VAL A 122 -5.35 2.78 -6.71
N VAL A 123 -4.90 1.64 -6.17
CA VAL A 123 -5.78 0.57 -5.68
C VAL A 123 -6.60 1.03 -4.48
N LEU A 124 -6.00 1.72 -3.51
CA LEU A 124 -6.73 2.37 -2.40
C LEU A 124 -7.87 3.25 -2.92
N LEU A 125 -7.56 4.17 -3.84
CA LEU A 125 -8.57 5.08 -4.42
C LEU A 125 -9.63 4.32 -5.23
N GLY A 126 -9.22 3.33 -6.01
CA GLY A 126 -10.13 2.51 -6.82
C GLY A 126 -11.10 1.69 -5.98
N LEU A 127 -10.63 1.14 -4.85
CA LEU A 127 -11.49 0.41 -3.91
C LEU A 127 -12.45 1.35 -3.19
N CYS A 128 -12.01 2.55 -2.79
CA CYS A 128 -12.91 3.57 -2.28
C CYS A 128 -13.99 3.90 -3.32
N LEU A 129 -13.60 4.13 -4.58
CA LEU A 129 -14.52 4.50 -5.65
C LEU A 129 -15.53 3.39 -5.93
N ALA A 130 -15.09 2.13 -5.96
CA ALA A 130 -15.95 0.96 -6.10
C ALA A 130 -16.97 0.82 -4.95
N ALA A 131 -16.63 1.36 -3.77
CA ALA A 131 -17.49 1.46 -2.60
C ALA A 131 -18.24 2.81 -2.51
N ASN A 132 -18.44 3.50 -3.64
CA ASN A 132 -19.13 4.80 -3.75
C ASN A 132 -18.48 5.94 -2.97
N MET A 133 -17.18 5.90 -2.74
CA MET A 133 -16.44 6.96 -2.04
C MET A 133 -15.32 7.51 -2.94
N GLU A 134 -15.32 8.80 -3.17
CA GLU A 134 -14.31 9.48 -3.98
C GLU A 134 -13.45 10.37 -3.11
N PHE A 135 -12.16 10.38 -3.42
CA PHE A 135 -11.18 11.28 -2.85
C PHE A 135 -10.57 12.11 -3.99
N THR A 136 -10.78 13.43 -3.94
CA THR A 136 -10.31 14.39 -4.95
C THR A 136 -9.20 15.31 -4.45
N GLU A 137 -8.83 15.18 -3.18
CA GLU A 137 -7.85 16.06 -2.55
C GLU A 137 -6.42 15.54 -2.76
N ASN A 138 -5.44 16.25 -2.21
CA ASN A 138 -4.04 15.83 -2.25
C ASN A 138 -3.65 15.11 -0.96
N VAL A 139 -2.68 14.20 -1.06
CA VAL A 139 -1.96 13.69 0.12
C VAL A 139 -1.30 14.89 0.82
N PRO A 140 -1.37 15.00 2.17
CA PRO A 140 -0.75 16.11 2.90
C PRO A 140 0.73 16.29 2.56
N GLU A 141 1.17 17.55 2.54
CA GLU A 141 2.58 17.87 2.29
C GLU A 141 3.48 17.21 3.34
N GLY A 142 4.58 16.61 2.89
CA GLY A 142 5.52 15.90 3.75
C GLY A 142 5.11 14.49 4.15
N LEU A 143 3.91 14.02 3.76
CA LEU A 143 3.45 12.66 4.01
C LEU A 143 3.70 11.74 2.80
N GLN A 144 4.21 10.56 3.06
CA GLN A 144 4.33 9.49 2.06
C GLN A 144 3.66 8.23 2.60
N VAL A 145 2.52 7.85 1.99
CA VAL A 145 1.62 6.81 2.53
C VAL A 145 2.30 5.45 2.63
N ASP A 146 3.20 5.13 1.69
CA ASP A 146 3.99 3.91 1.71
C ASP A 146 5.00 3.89 2.87
N TRP A 147 5.67 5.01 3.15
CA TRP A 147 6.57 5.14 4.29
C TRP A 147 5.85 5.06 5.64
N GLU A 148 4.65 5.64 5.74
CA GLU A 148 3.81 5.47 6.92
C GLU A 148 3.55 3.99 7.21
N ALA A 149 3.30 3.17 6.18
CA ALA A 149 3.12 1.73 6.35
C ALA A 149 4.42 0.99 6.63
N ILE A 150 5.52 1.33 5.93
CA ILE A 150 6.83 0.66 6.08
C ILE A 150 7.42 0.87 7.47
N LEU A 151 7.28 2.09 8.02
CA LEU A 151 7.89 2.47 9.30
C LEU A 151 7.01 2.16 10.51
N THR A 152 5.76 1.76 10.29
CA THR A 152 4.82 1.43 11.35
C THR A 152 4.72 -0.08 11.53
N PHE A 153 4.85 -0.54 12.77
CA PHE A 153 4.77 -1.97 13.10
C PHE A 153 3.33 -2.51 13.13
N ASP A 154 2.39 -1.69 13.57
CA ASP A 154 1.00 -2.10 13.83
C ASP A 154 0.06 -1.55 12.76
N PRO A 155 -0.74 -2.38 12.06
CA PRO A 155 -1.71 -1.92 11.07
C PRO A 155 -2.62 -0.81 11.60
N ASP A 156 -3.06 -0.89 12.86
CA ASP A 156 -3.98 0.08 13.45
C ASP A 156 -3.33 1.47 13.57
N SER A 157 -2.02 1.54 13.88
CA SER A 157 -1.30 2.82 13.94
C SER A 157 -1.19 3.48 12.56
N PHE A 158 -0.99 2.69 11.50
CA PHE A 158 -1.01 3.18 10.13
C PHE A 158 -2.41 3.70 9.76
N MET A 159 -3.44 2.92 10.10
CA MET A 159 -4.83 3.30 9.83
C MET A 159 -5.18 4.63 10.52
N GLU A 160 -4.84 4.80 11.79
CA GLU A 160 -5.07 6.05 12.51
C GLU A 160 -4.31 7.25 11.92
N SER A 161 -3.11 7.04 11.36
CA SER A 161 -2.40 8.10 10.64
C SER A 161 -3.12 8.50 9.35
N VAL A 162 -3.51 7.51 8.54
CA VAL A 162 -4.16 7.74 7.23
C VAL A 162 -5.58 8.28 7.37
N LYS A 163 -6.36 7.78 8.33
CA LYS A 163 -7.73 8.23 8.62
C LYS A 163 -7.83 9.74 8.81
N LYS A 164 -6.87 10.35 9.51
CA LYS A 164 -6.88 11.78 9.88
C LYS A 164 -7.01 12.72 8.68
N TRP A 165 -6.43 12.36 7.54
CA TRP A 165 -6.46 13.18 6.33
C TRP A 165 -7.32 12.59 5.23
N LEU A 166 -7.44 11.25 5.15
CA LEU A 166 -8.25 10.63 4.10
C LEU A 166 -9.75 10.75 4.39
N TYR A 167 -10.19 10.38 5.59
CA TYR A 167 -11.62 10.21 5.88
C TYR A 167 -12.42 11.52 5.82
N PRO A 168 -11.93 12.66 6.36
CA PRO A 168 -12.65 13.93 6.24
C PRO A 168 -12.83 14.42 4.81
N ASN A 169 -12.03 13.90 3.88
CA ASN A 169 -11.99 14.32 2.47
C ASN A 169 -12.64 13.31 1.51
N LEU A 170 -13.15 12.19 2.02
CA LEU A 170 -13.96 11.25 1.24
C LEU A 170 -15.36 11.82 1.03
N LYS A 171 -15.85 11.76 -0.20
CA LYS A 171 -17.21 12.18 -0.59
C LYS A 171 -17.94 11.00 -1.16
N VAL A 172 -19.22 10.84 -0.81
CA VAL A 172 -20.05 9.82 -1.46
C VAL A 172 -20.28 10.22 -2.91
N THR A 173 -20.05 9.28 -3.83
CA THR A 173 -20.29 9.47 -5.26
C THR A 173 -20.76 8.18 -5.89
N THR A 174 -21.70 8.29 -6.83
CA THR A 174 -22.08 7.21 -7.75
C THR A 174 -21.83 7.59 -9.20
N SER A 175 -21.15 8.71 -9.45
CA SER A 175 -20.84 9.22 -10.80
C SER A 175 -20.08 8.21 -11.65
N TRP A 176 -19.33 7.31 -11.01
CA TRP A 176 -18.62 6.26 -11.71
C TRP A 176 -19.54 5.28 -12.46
N LYS A 177 -20.82 5.19 -12.06
CA LYS A 177 -21.84 4.38 -12.76
C LYS A 177 -22.24 4.98 -14.10
N ASP A 178 -21.98 6.26 -14.32
CA ASP A 178 -22.25 6.95 -15.58
C ASP A 178 -21.13 6.71 -16.61
N TYR A 179 -19.97 6.18 -16.18
CA TYR A 179 -18.91 5.81 -17.11
C TYR A 179 -19.29 4.57 -17.94
N PRO A 180 -18.89 4.53 -19.22
CA PRO A 180 -19.14 3.37 -20.07
C PRO A 180 -18.53 2.11 -19.46
N ASP A 181 -19.26 1.00 -19.51
CA ASP A 181 -18.73 -0.31 -19.15
C ASP A 181 -17.64 -0.71 -20.15
N VAL A 182 -16.39 -0.54 -19.71
CA VAL A 182 -15.19 -0.87 -20.50
C VAL A 182 -15.15 -2.35 -20.82
N ALA A 183 -15.60 -3.24 -19.93
CA ALA A 183 -15.59 -4.68 -20.19
C ALA A 183 -16.59 -5.06 -21.28
N SER A 184 -17.76 -4.40 -21.30
CA SER A 184 -18.74 -4.57 -22.39
C SER A 184 -18.21 -4.05 -23.74
N THR A 185 -17.37 -3.02 -23.73
CA THR A 185 -16.86 -2.34 -24.93
C THR A 185 -15.56 -2.96 -25.47
N LEU A 186 -14.66 -3.37 -24.58
CA LEU A 186 -13.34 -3.91 -24.86
C LEU A 186 -13.22 -5.33 -24.27
N SER A 187 -13.95 -6.27 -24.86
CA SER A 187 -14.10 -7.63 -24.35
C SER A 187 -12.85 -8.51 -24.38
N THR A 188 -11.73 -8.03 -24.93
CA THR A 188 -10.49 -8.80 -25.06
C THR A 188 -9.27 -7.94 -24.70
N THR A 189 -8.21 -8.57 -24.21
CA THR A 189 -6.93 -7.88 -24.00
C THR A 189 -6.43 -7.20 -25.29
N GLY A 190 -6.67 -7.82 -26.46
CA GLY A 190 -6.31 -7.26 -27.76
C GLY A 190 -7.06 -5.96 -28.08
N SER A 191 -8.36 -5.86 -27.77
CA SER A 191 -9.13 -4.63 -27.99
C SER A 191 -8.73 -3.52 -27.03
N VAL A 192 -8.38 -3.84 -25.78
CA VAL A 192 -7.80 -2.87 -24.83
C VAL A 192 -6.48 -2.31 -25.34
N ILE A 193 -5.56 -3.17 -25.79
CA ILE A 193 -4.27 -2.74 -26.35
C ILE A 193 -4.48 -1.88 -27.60
N ALA A 194 -5.37 -2.29 -28.51
CA ALA A 194 -5.66 -1.53 -29.73
C ALA A 194 -6.19 -0.12 -29.42
N ALA A 195 -7.09 0.02 -28.45
CA ALA A 195 -7.61 1.32 -28.02
C ALA A 195 -6.50 2.21 -27.41
N LEU A 196 -5.67 1.65 -26.53
CA LEU A 196 -4.58 2.38 -25.85
C LEU A 196 -3.39 2.67 -26.77
N SER A 197 -3.26 1.96 -27.89
CA SER A 197 -2.20 2.13 -28.87
C SER A 197 -2.59 3.06 -30.02
N THR A 198 -3.72 3.78 -29.89
CA THR A 198 -4.07 4.82 -30.86
C THR A 198 -3.15 6.02 -30.69
N TYR A 199 -2.16 6.12 -31.58
CA TYR A 199 -1.38 7.34 -31.75
C TYR A 199 -2.27 8.36 -32.46
N ASN A 200 -2.55 9.48 -31.80
CA ASN A 200 -3.00 10.66 -32.55
C ASN A 200 -1.83 11.12 -33.43
N ASN A 201 -2.04 11.13 -34.75
CA ASN A 201 -1.21 11.91 -35.67
C ASN A 201 -1.43 13.40 -35.44
#